data_AF-A0A1G8HYG0-F1
#
_entry.id   AF-A0A1G8HYG0-F1
#
_cell.length_a   1.000
_cell.length_b   1.000
_cell.length_c   1.000
_cell.angle_alpha   90.00
_cell.angle_beta   90.00
_cell.angle_gamma   90.00
#
_symmetry.space_group_name_H-M   'P 1'
#
loop_
_entity.id
_entity.type
_entity.pdbx_description
1 polymer ?
#
loop_
_entity_poly.entity_id
_entity_poly.type
_entity_poly.pdbx_seq_one_letter_code
_entity_poly.pdbx_strand_id
1 'polypeptide(L)'
;MKVILRGYPEAASGLAEVDVPLTGTVLPATLVAAVEEAMGRDGPSIHRVLWRRPDGGLRATTRILQDGTPIEHGGTLNTYRPATLLAVLPCDG
;
A
#
# COMPACT_ATOMS: atom_id res chain seq x y z
N MET A 1 -1.83 2.03 -12.79
CA MET A 1 -1.27 3.01 -11.84
C MET A 1 0.01 2.42 -11.26
N LYS A 2 1.07 3.22 -11.11
CA LYS A 2 2.32 2.80 -10.48
C LYS A 2 2.26 3.05 -8.97
N VAL A 3 2.59 2.04 -8.18
CA VAL A 3 2.65 2.11 -6.72
C VAL A 3 4.07 1.86 -6.26
N ILE A 4 4.58 2.75 -5.40
CA ILE A 4 5.90 2.63 -4.79
C ILE A 4 5.72 2.09 -3.37
N LEU A 5 6.47 1.04 -3.02
CA LEU A 5 6.49 0.46 -1.68
C LEU A 5 7.70 1.01 -0.91
N ARG A 6 7.46 1.71 0.20
CA ARG A 6 8.53 2.21 1.09
C ARG A 6 8.36 1.70 2.52
N GLY A 7 9.49 1.36 3.17
CA GLY A 7 9.48 0.83 4.54
C GLY A 7 9.02 -0.63 4.65
N TYR A 8 8.95 -1.34 3.52
CA TYR A 8 8.61 -2.76 3.44
C TYR A 8 9.88 -3.61 3.26
N PRO A 9 9.94 -4.82 3.82
CA PRO A 9 10.98 -5.81 3.49
C PRO A 9 11.13 -6.03 1.97
N GLU A 10 10.03 -5.97 1.24
CA GLU A 10 9.95 -6.13 -0.21
C GLU A 10 10.71 -5.02 -0.97
N ALA A 11 10.81 -3.82 -0.41
CA ALA A 11 11.66 -2.76 -0.96
C ALA A 11 13.16 -3.11 -0.86
N ALA A 12 13.55 -3.94 0.11
CA ALA A 12 14.90 -4.49 0.22
C ALA A 12 15.13 -5.71 -0.70
N SER A 13 14.05 -6.42 -1.06
CA SER A 13 14.06 -7.58 -1.98
C SER A 13 13.94 -7.20 -3.47
N GLY A 14 13.95 -5.90 -3.81
CA GLY A 14 13.88 -5.42 -5.19
C GLY A 14 12.47 -5.17 -5.73
N LEU A 15 11.42 -5.47 -4.95
CA LEU A 15 10.03 -5.11 -5.24
C LEU A 15 9.73 -3.72 -4.67
N ALA A 16 10.38 -2.69 -5.21
CA ALA A 16 10.15 -1.30 -4.79
C ALA A 16 8.93 -0.68 -5.50
N GLU A 17 8.51 -1.24 -6.63
CA GLU A 17 7.46 -0.68 -7.48
C GLU A 17 6.54 -1.79 -8.00
N VAL A 18 5.23 -1.53 -7.97
CA VAL A 18 4.18 -2.46 -8.40
C VAL A 18 3.24 -1.73 -9.34
N ASP A 19 2.99 -2.30 -10.52
CA ASP A 19 1.96 -1.82 -11.43
C ASP A 19 0.61 -2.46 -11.08
N VAL A 20 -0.34 -1.61 -10.69
CA VAL A 20 -1.71 -2.02 -10.36
C VAL A 20 -2.69 -1.58 -11.45
N PRO A 21 -3.55 -2.46 -11.97
CA PRO A 21 -4.45 -2.18 -13.09
C PRO A 21 -5.72 -1.42 -12.65
N LEU A 22 -5.55 -0.31 -11.93
CA LEU A 22 -6.64 0.57 -11.50
C LEU A 22 -6.81 1.77 -12.43
N THR A 23 -8.06 2.19 -12.64
CA THR A 23 -8.45 3.34 -13.47
C THR A 23 -9.45 4.26 -12.76
N GLY A 24 -9.43 5.56 -13.10
CA GLY A 24 -10.32 6.57 -12.54
C GLY A 24 -9.93 7.04 -11.13
N THR A 25 -10.94 7.11 -10.26
CA THR A 25 -10.80 7.54 -8.87
C THR A 25 -11.16 6.38 -7.96
N VAL A 26 -10.25 5.98 -7.08
CA VAL A 26 -10.41 4.79 -6.23
C VAL A 26 -10.27 5.14 -4.76
N LEU A 27 -10.87 4.31 -3.91
CA LEU A 27 -10.66 4.39 -2.47
C LEU A 27 -9.30 3.78 -2.09
N PRO A 28 -8.68 4.25 -1.00
CA PRO A 28 -7.48 3.66 -0.41
C PRO A 28 -7.57 2.14 -0.23
N ALA A 29 -8.70 1.62 0.24
CA ALA A 29 -8.90 0.19 0.41
C ALA A 29 -8.81 -0.60 -0.91
N THR A 30 -9.35 -0.05 -2.00
CA THR A 30 -9.27 -0.64 -3.34
C THR A 30 -7.83 -0.66 -3.86
N LEU A 31 -7.06 0.41 -3.62
CA LEU A 31 -5.64 0.44 -3.96
C LEU A 31 -4.89 -0.70 -3.29
N VAL A 32 -5.11 -0.88 -1.98
CA VAL A 32 -4.38 -1.90 -1.22
C VAL A 32 -4.74 -3.30 -1.68
N ALA A 33 -6.03 -3.61 -1.88
CA ALA A 33 -6.45 -4.91 -2.41
C ALA A 33 -5.82 -5.21 -3.79
N ALA A 34 -5.73 -4.21 -4.68
CA ALA A 34 -5.09 -4.38 -5.97
C ALA A 34 -3.57 -4.60 -5.86
N VAL A 35 -2.90 -3.94 -4.91
CA VAL A 35 -1.47 -4.15 -4.63
C VAL A 35 -1.22 -5.58 -4.15
N GLU A 36 -2.09 -6.11 -3.28
CA GLU A 36 -2.00 -7.48 -2.80
C GLU A 36 -2.16 -8.50 -3.93
N GLU A 37 -3.13 -8.29 -4.81
CA GLU A 37 -3.36 -9.14 -5.98
C GLU A 37 -2.16 -9.10 -6.94
N ALA A 38 -1.65 -7.89 -7.23
CA ALA A 38 -0.51 -7.69 -8.12
C ALA A 38 0.80 -8.31 -7.59
N MET A 39 0.93 -8.46 -6.27
CA MET A 39 2.10 -9.04 -5.61
C MET A 39 1.98 -10.54 -5.29
N GLY A 40 1.13 -11.30 -5.99
CA GLY A 40 0.84 -12.71 -5.70
C GLY A 40 2.02 -13.56 -5.14
N ARG A 41 1.72 -14.50 -4.23
CA ARG A 41 2.65 -15.41 -3.49
C ARG A 41 3.75 -14.77 -2.61
N ASP A 42 4.22 -13.55 -2.85
CA ASP A 42 5.00 -12.75 -1.88
C ASP A 42 4.10 -11.99 -0.87
N GLY A 43 2.79 -11.99 -1.14
CA GLY A 43 1.73 -11.37 -0.34
C GLY A 43 1.61 -11.73 1.15
N PRO A 44 2.06 -12.90 1.69
CA PRO A 44 1.94 -13.17 3.14
C PRO A 44 2.72 -12.17 4.02
N SER A 45 3.86 -11.69 3.52
CA SER A 45 4.73 -10.74 4.21
C SER A 45 4.11 -9.34 4.21
N ILE A 46 3.64 -8.87 3.06
CA ILE A 46 2.98 -7.58 2.97
C ILE A 46 1.64 -7.57 3.68
N HIS A 47 0.86 -8.66 3.65
CA HIS A 47 -0.40 -8.75 4.37
C HIS A 47 -0.17 -8.64 5.89
N ARG A 48 0.90 -9.23 6.44
CA ARG A 48 1.27 -9.09 7.86
C ARG A 48 1.67 -7.65 8.24
N VAL A 49 2.28 -6.94 7.29
CA VAL A 49 2.76 -5.55 7.47
C VAL A 49 1.62 -4.55 7.28
N LEU A 50 0.78 -4.72 6.26
CA LEU A 50 -0.35 -3.84 5.93
C LEU A 50 -1.59 -4.09 6.81
N TRP A 51 -1.87 -5.36 7.11
CA TRP A 51 -3.08 -5.80 7.80
C TRP A 51 -2.72 -6.65 9.03
N ARG A 52 -2.79 -6.07 10.23
CA ARG A 52 -2.77 -6.87 11.48
C ARG A 52 -4.14 -7.09 12.07
N ARG A 53 -5.14 -6.34 11.61
CA ARG A 53 -6.44 -6.44 12.25
C ARG A 53 -7.19 -7.63 11.66
N PRO A 54 -7.76 -8.50 12.52
CA PRO A 54 -8.61 -9.60 12.07
C PRO A 54 -9.82 -9.15 11.23
N ASP A 55 -10.17 -7.86 11.28
CA ASP A 55 -11.27 -7.24 10.55
C ASP A 55 -10.92 -6.87 9.09
N GLY A 56 -9.68 -7.11 8.65
CA GLY A 56 -9.23 -6.70 7.31
C GLY A 56 -9.11 -5.19 7.16
N GLY A 57 -8.81 -4.47 8.25
CA GLY A 57 -8.55 -3.02 8.31
C GLY A 57 -7.05 -2.67 8.31
N LEU A 58 -6.70 -1.59 7.60
CA LEU A 58 -5.32 -1.12 7.45
C LEU A 58 -4.70 -0.85 8.83
N ARG A 59 -3.43 -1.24 9.02
CA ARG A 59 -2.69 -0.83 10.23
C ARG A 59 -2.66 0.70 10.30
N ALA A 60 -2.84 1.23 11.51
CA ALA A 60 -2.67 2.66 11.78
C ALA A 60 -1.27 3.20 11.42
N THR A 61 -0.29 2.32 11.26
CA THR A 61 1.08 2.66 10.89
C THR A 61 1.32 2.68 9.38
N THR A 62 0.35 2.25 8.57
CA THR A 62 0.40 2.36 7.11
C THR A 62 -0.11 3.72 6.68
N ARG A 63 0.62 4.39 5.80
CA ARG A 63 0.19 5.63 5.16
C ARG A 63 0.19 5.47 3.65
N ILE A 64 -0.81 6.06 3.00
CA ILE A 64 -0.87 6.16 1.55
C ILE A 64 -0.61 7.62 1.19
N LEU A 65 0.33 7.84 0.28
CA LEU A 65 0.72 9.16 -0.20
C LEU A 65 0.43 9.22 -1.70
N GLN A 66 -0.16 10.32 -2.17
CA GLN A 66 -0.25 10.63 -3.60
C GLN A 66 0.52 11.92 -3.85
N ASP A 67 1.50 11.87 -4.75
CA ASP A 67 2.46 12.96 -4.98
C ASP A 67 3.11 13.50 -3.69
N GLY A 68 3.37 12.62 -2.72
CA GLY A 68 3.95 12.98 -1.41
C GLY A 68 2.96 13.53 -0.38
N THR A 69 1.68 13.70 -0.74
CA THR A 69 0.63 14.17 0.18
C THR A 69 -0.12 12.98 0.79
N PRO A 70 -0.26 12.89 2.12
CA PRO A 70 -0.99 11.80 2.75
C PRO A 70 -2.49 11.85 2.41
N ILE A 71 -3.04 10.69 2.07
CA ILE A 71 -4.46 10.50 1.81
C ILE A 71 -5.09 9.82 3.02
N GLU A 72 -6.15 10.42 3.55
CA GLU A 72 -6.93 9.83 4.65
C GLU A 72 -7.68 8.57 4.17
N HIS A 73 -8.01 7.67 5.10
CA HIS A 73 -8.69 6.40 4.76
C HIS A 73 -10.05 6.59 4.06
N GLY A 74 -10.72 7.73 4.23
CA GLY A 74 -11.96 8.09 3.52
C GLY A 74 -11.75 8.98 2.29
N GLY A 75 -10.50 9.35 1.99
CA GLY A 75 -10.15 10.13 0.81
C GLY A 75 -10.20 9.30 -0.46
N THR A 76 -9.94 9.95 -1.59
CA THR A 76 -9.87 9.27 -2.89
C THR A 76 -8.51 9.47 -3.54
N LEU A 77 -8.11 8.50 -4.34
CA LEU A 77 -6.85 8.47 -5.08
C LEU A 77 -7.15 8.60 -6.57
N ASN A 78 -6.41 9.47 -7.25
CA ASN A 78 -6.43 9.57 -8.70
C ASN A 78 -5.46 8.54 -9.30
N THR A 79 -5.95 7.55 -10.05
CA THR A 79 -5.11 6.44 -10.56
C THR A 79 -4.17 6.84 -11.70
N TYR A 80 -4.32 8.06 -12.25
CA TYR A 80 -3.42 8.60 -13.27
C TYR A 80 -2.12 9.15 -12.67
N ARG A 81 -2.01 9.19 -11.34
CA ARG A 81 -0.82 9.63 -10.62
C ARG A 81 -0.21 8.47 -9.85
N PRO A 82 1.11 8.45 -9.59
CA PRO A 82 1.69 7.43 -8.75
C PRO A 82 1.22 7.57 -7.30
N ALA A 83 1.15 6.45 -6.58
CA ALA A 83 0.95 6.43 -5.15
C ALA A 83 2.17 5.81 -4.46
N THR A 84 2.43 6.22 -3.23
CA THR A 84 3.40 5.56 -2.35
C THR A 84 2.65 4.97 -1.18
N LEU A 85 2.80 3.67 -0.99
CA LEU A 85 2.46 2.99 0.24
C LEU A 85 3.69 3.07 1.14
N LEU A 86 3.49 3.53 2.37
CA LEU A 86 4.52 3.65 3.39
C LEU A 86 4.11 2.79 4.58
N ALA A 87 4.89 1.74 4.87
CA ALA A 87 4.81 1.05 6.13
C ALA A 87 5.79 1.69 7.10
N VAL A 88 5.28 2.25 8.20
CA VAL A 88 6.10 2.52 9.37
C VAL A 88 6.10 1.22 10.17
N LEU A 89 7.19 0.46 10.11
CA LEU A 89 7.39 -0.62 11.05
C LEU A 89 7.36 0.01 12.45
N PRO A 90 6.55 -0.51 13.39
CA PRO A 90 6.71 -0.11 14.78
C PRO A 90 8.17 -0.35 15.13
N CYS A 91 8.83 0.66 15.70
CA CYS A 91 10.09 0.42 16.38
C CYS A 91 9.75 -0.58 17.47
N ASP A 92 10.09 -1.86 17.29
CA ASP A 92 9.96 -2.85 18.35
C ASP A 92 10.80 -2.33 19.52
N GLY A 93 10.13 -2.00 20.62
CA GLY A 93 10.74 -1.75 21.92
C GLY A 93 10.90 -3.05 22.67
#